data_AF-A0A8B7SZ14-F1
#
_entry.id   AF-A0A8B7SZ14-F1
#
_cell.length_a   1.000
_cell.length_b   1.000
_cell.length_c   1.000
_cell.angle_alpha   90.00
_cell.angle_beta   90.00
_cell.angle_gamma   90.00
#
_symmetry.space_group_name_H-M   'P 1'
#
loop_
_entity.id
_entity.type
_entity.pdbx_description
1 polymer ?
#
loop_
_entity_poly.entity_id
_entity_poly.type
_entity_poly.pdbx_seq_one_letter_code
_entity_poly.pdbx_strand_id
1 'polypeptide(L)'
;MADITEQLEVAQQISDAISRPVCFGDHVDEDELSEELKELEQEELARELLHVGDKEEEPPVKLAHVPSTQLPAGPAPEADEDDEALKQLDEWVS
;
A
#
# COMPACT_ATOMS: atom_id res chain seq x y z
N MET A 1 1.11 58.56 -4.10
CA MET A 1 2.35 58.22 -3.36
C MET A 1 2.08 57.16 -2.29
N ALA A 2 0.92 57.19 -1.62
CA ALA A 2 0.51 56.14 -0.67
C ALA A 2 0.33 54.74 -1.32
N ASP A 3 -0.11 54.69 -2.58
CA ASP A 3 -0.36 53.42 -3.29
C ASP A 3 0.88 52.54 -3.46
N ILE A 4 2.08 53.13 -3.59
CA ILE A 4 3.33 52.38 -3.77
C ILE A 4 3.76 51.73 -2.45
N THR A 5 3.57 52.42 -1.33
CA THR A 5 3.85 51.87 0.01
C THR A 5 2.88 50.76 0.38
N GLU A 6 1.60 50.88 0.02
CA GLU A 6 0.60 49.85 0.24
C GLU A 6 0.89 48.58 -0.60
N GLN A 7 1.25 48.75 -1.88
CA GLN A 7 1.63 47.62 -2.73
C GLN A 7 2.90 46.90 -2.24
N LEU A 8 3.87 47.63 -1.68
CA LEU A 8 5.05 47.06 -1.06
C LEU A 8 4.70 46.21 0.17
N GLU A 9 3.76 46.66 0.98
CA GLU A 9 3.28 45.92 2.16
C GLU A 9 2.51 44.66 1.77
N VAL A 10 1.66 44.74 0.74
CA VAL A 10 0.96 43.57 0.18
C VAL A 10 1.96 42.56 -0.39
N ALA A 11 2.97 43.02 -1.14
CA ALA A 11 4.01 42.15 -1.69
C ALA A 11 4.83 41.46 -0.59
N GLN A 12 5.15 42.18 0.48
CA GLN A 12 5.84 41.64 1.65
C GLN A 12 4.98 40.55 2.33
N GLN A 13 3.69 40.81 2.55
CA GLN A 13 2.77 39.83 3.15
C GLN A 13 2.62 38.56 2.30
N ILE A 14 2.51 38.71 0.97
CA ILE A 14 2.44 37.55 0.05
C ILE A 14 3.75 36.75 0.10
N SER A 15 4.89 37.44 0.07
CA SER A 15 6.21 36.80 0.16
C SER A 15 6.36 36.02 1.47
N ASP A 16 5.98 36.60 2.60
CA ASP A 16 6.05 35.95 3.90
C ASP A 16 5.07 34.77 4.00
N ALA A 17 3.88 34.88 3.40
CA ALA A 17 2.87 33.81 3.39
C ALA A 17 3.29 32.61 2.52
N ILE A 18 3.99 32.83 1.40
CA ILE A 18 4.50 31.74 0.55
C ILE A 18 5.78 31.14 1.13
N SER A 19 6.67 31.99 1.63
CA SER A 19 8.00 31.57 2.12
C SER A 19 7.94 30.90 3.50
N ARG A 20 6.85 31.07 4.23
CA ARG A 20 6.58 30.37 5.50
C ARG A 20 5.37 29.48 5.26
N PRO A 21 5.55 28.24 4.76
CA PRO A 21 4.46 27.29 4.69
C PRO A 21 3.99 26.98 6.12
N VAL A 22 2.99 27.73 6.61
CA VAL A 22 2.60 27.80 8.03
C VAL A 22 1.93 26.51 8.54
N CYS A 23 1.82 25.45 7.75
CA CYS A 23 0.89 24.36 8.08
C CYS A 23 1.42 22.93 7.91
N PHE A 24 2.53 22.72 7.20
CA PHE A 24 3.00 21.35 6.90
C PHE A 24 4.29 20.94 7.62
N GLY A 25 5.05 21.88 8.21
CA GLY A 25 6.38 21.57 8.74
C GLY A 25 6.44 21.14 10.22
N ASP A 26 5.59 21.72 11.08
CA ASP A 26 5.74 21.57 12.55
C ASP A 26 4.56 20.83 13.22
N HIS A 27 3.49 20.51 12.48
CA HIS A 27 2.27 19.89 13.01
C HIS A 27 1.79 18.66 12.24
N VAL A 28 2.47 18.32 11.14
CA VAL A 28 2.18 17.10 10.38
C VAL A 28 3.15 16.05 10.85
N ASP A 29 2.62 14.92 11.29
CA ASP A 29 3.43 13.75 11.59
C ASP A 29 3.83 13.09 10.25
N GLU A 30 5.11 13.18 9.91
CA GLU A 30 5.64 12.61 8.65
C GLU A 30 5.52 11.08 8.62
N ASP A 31 5.50 10.41 9.77
CA ASP A 31 5.35 8.96 9.87
C ASP A 31 3.89 8.56 9.58
N GLU A 32 2.91 9.29 10.13
CA GLU A 32 1.48 9.11 9.84
C GLU A 32 1.19 9.33 8.35
N LEU A 33 1.69 10.43 7.77
CA LEU A 33 1.52 10.72 6.35
C LEU A 33 2.15 9.63 5.45
N SER A 34 3.31 9.12 5.84
CA SER A 34 4.00 8.05 5.11
C SER A 34 3.25 6.72 5.18
N GLU A 35 2.52 6.46 6.27
CA GLU A 35 1.65 5.30 6.40
C GLU A 35 0.42 5.42 5.48
N GLU A 36 -0.27 6.56 5.52
CA GLU A 36 -1.42 6.83 4.63
C GLU A 36 -1.05 6.70 3.15
N LEU A 37 0.11 7.21 2.74
CA LEU A 37 0.57 7.16 1.34
C LEU A 37 0.82 5.71 0.87
N LYS A 38 1.36 4.86 1.75
CA LYS A 38 1.57 3.42 1.45
C LYS A 38 0.25 2.68 1.30
N GLU A 39 -0.74 2.96 2.16
CA GLU A 39 -2.06 2.35 2.06
C GLU A 39 -2.72 2.70 0.72
N LEU A 40 -2.62 3.97 0.32
CA LEU A 40 -3.19 4.47 -0.94
C LEU A 40 -2.51 3.84 -2.17
N GLU A 41 -1.19 3.65 -2.13
CA GLU A 41 -0.44 2.93 -3.17
C GLU A 41 -0.86 1.44 -3.26
N GLN A 42 -1.07 0.78 -2.12
CA GLN A 42 -1.58 -0.60 -2.11
C GLN A 42 -2.99 -0.71 -2.67
N GLU A 43 -3.87 0.24 -2.35
CA GLU A 43 -5.23 0.26 -2.91
C GLU A 43 -5.20 0.44 -4.44
N GLU A 44 -4.33 1.33 -4.95
CA GLU A 44 -4.15 1.52 -6.39
C GLU A 44 -3.58 0.27 -7.08
N LEU A 45 -2.57 -0.37 -6.48
CA LEU A 45 -2.03 -1.62 -7.02
C LEU A 45 -3.08 -2.75 -7.03
N ALA A 46 -3.86 -2.89 -5.95
CA ALA A 46 -4.94 -3.87 -5.89
C ALA A 46 -6.00 -3.60 -6.96
N ARG A 47 -6.32 -2.31 -7.18
CA ARG A 47 -7.20 -1.87 -8.25
C ARG A 47 -6.61 -2.25 -9.61
N GLU A 48 -5.36 -1.89 -9.90
CA GLU A 48 -4.70 -2.23 -11.16
C GLU A 48 -4.72 -3.74 -11.41
N LEU A 49 -4.32 -4.56 -10.42
CA LEU A 49 -4.32 -6.02 -10.52
C LEU A 49 -5.70 -6.62 -10.78
N LEU A 50 -6.76 -6.06 -10.18
CA LEU A 50 -8.14 -6.47 -10.47
C LEU A 50 -8.52 -6.12 -11.91
N HIS A 51 -8.11 -4.93 -12.39
CA HIS A 51 -8.40 -4.45 -13.75
C HIS A 51 -7.49 -5.08 -14.83
N VAL A 52 -6.38 -5.75 -14.46
CA VAL A 52 -5.52 -6.50 -15.39
C VAL A 52 -6.28 -7.67 -16.03
N GLY A 53 -7.36 -8.17 -15.42
CA GLY A 53 -8.26 -9.18 -16.02
C GLY A 53 -9.43 -8.61 -16.84
N ASP A 54 -9.78 -7.33 -16.66
CA ASP A 54 -10.90 -6.65 -17.33
C ASP A 54 -10.49 -5.88 -18.59
N LYS A 55 -9.19 -5.86 -18.94
CA LYS A 55 -8.77 -5.47 -20.28
C LYS A 55 -9.33 -6.50 -21.26
N GLU A 56 -10.44 -6.13 -21.89
CA GLU A 56 -11.09 -6.85 -22.97
C GLU A 56 -10.05 -7.44 -23.94
N GLU A 57 -10.17 -8.74 -24.19
CA GLU A 57 -9.35 -9.58 -25.08
C GLU A 57 -7.96 -10.03 -24.58
N GLU A 58 -7.89 -10.72 -23.45
CA GLU A 58 -6.91 -11.83 -23.37
C GLU A 58 -7.56 -13.13 -23.87
N PRO A 59 -6.99 -13.81 -24.89
CA PRO A 59 -7.51 -15.10 -25.35
C PRO A 59 -7.50 -16.08 -24.17
N PRO A 60 -8.47 -17.01 -24.07
CA PRO A 60 -8.55 -17.93 -22.94
C PRO A 60 -7.20 -18.64 -22.79
N VAL A 61 -6.48 -18.32 -21.71
CA VAL A 61 -5.21 -18.93 -21.38
C VAL A 61 -5.48 -20.42 -21.24
N LYS A 62 -5.05 -21.20 -22.24
CA LYS A 62 -5.13 -22.66 -22.18
C LYS A 62 -4.11 -23.11 -21.15
N LEU A 63 -4.55 -23.17 -19.89
CA LEU A 63 -3.77 -23.73 -18.81
C LEU A 63 -3.36 -25.16 -19.22
N ALA A 64 -2.07 -25.46 -19.10
CA ALA A 64 -1.59 -26.80 -19.33
C ALA A 64 -2.33 -27.76 -18.39
N HIS A 65 -2.80 -28.88 -18.92
CA HIS A 65 -3.42 -29.90 -18.09
C HIS A 65 -2.36 -30.45 -17.14
N VAL A 66 -2.50 -30.14 -15.85
CA VAL A 66 -1.66 -30.77 -14.82
C VAL A 66 -1.90 -32.27 -14.88
N PRO A 67 -0.84 -33.09 -14.96
CA PRO A 67 -1.01 -34.53 -14.99
C PRO A 67 -1.64 -34.97 -13.67
N SER A 68 -2.86 -35.50 -13.74
CA SER A 68 -3.54 -36.13 -12.60
C SER A 68 -2.92 -37.51 -12.38
N THR A 69 -1.69 -37.52 -11.86
CA THR A 69 -1.07 -38.75 -11.37
C THR A 69 -1.52 -38.95 -9.94
N GLN A 70 -2.22 -40.05 -9.66
CA GLN A 70 -2.49 -40.45 -8.29
C GLN A 70 -1.15 -40.58 -7.56
N LEU A 71 -0.97 -39.78 -6.51
CA LEU A 71 0.20 -39.85 -5.65
C LEU A 71 0.24 -41.26 -5.04
N PRO A 72 1.41 -41.93 -4.97
CA PRO A 72 1.52 -43.16 -4.23
C PRO A 72 1.07 -42.90 -2.79
N ALA A 73 0.28 -43.82 -2.22
CA ALA A 73 -0.10 -43.73 -0.81
C ALA A 73 1.17 -43.70 0.04
N GLY A 74 1.50 -42.52 0.57
CA GLY A 74 2.60 -42.33 1.50
C GLY A 74 2.34 -43.09 2.81
N PRO A 75 3.39 -43.32 3.62
CA PRO A 75 3.21 -43.83 4.97
C PRO A 75 2.24 -42.93 5.75
N ALA A 76 1.53 -43.54 6.70
CA ALA A 76 0.50 -42.88 7.53
C ALA A 76 0.98 -41.52 8.07
N PRO A 77 0.07 -40.53 8.22
CA PRO A 77 0.44 -39.20 8.69
C PRO A 77 1.07 -39.30 10.09
N GLU A 78 2.34 -38.93 10.20
CA GLU A 78 2.97 -38.54 11.46
C GLU A 78 2.25 -37.26 11.90
N ALA A 79 1.33 -37.39 12.85
CA ALA A 79 0.46 -36.32 13.30
C ALA A 79 1.15 -35.33 14.27
N ASP A 80 2.48 -35.34 14.33
CA ASP A 80 3.22 -34.67 15.40
C ASP A 80 3.91 -33.38 14.93
N GLU A 81 4.44 -33.31 13.71
CA GLU A 81 5.19 -32.12 13.25
C GLU A 81 4.27 -30.95 12.86
N ASP A 82 3.20 -31.21 12.11
CA ASP A 82 2.27 -30.17 11.67
C ASP A 82 1.47 -29.56 12.84
N ASP A 83 1.09 -30.40 13.81
CA ASP A 83 0.36 -29.94 15.01
C ASP A 83 1.26 -29.13 15.96
N GLU A 84 2.55 -29.43 16.02
CA GLU A 84 3.53 -28.65 16.80
C GLU A 84 3.80 -27.29 16.13
N ALA A 85 3.93 -27.26 14.80
CA ALA A 85 4.08 -26.03 14.04
C ALA A 85 2.86 -25.11 14.19
N LEU A 86 1.64 -25.66 14.20
CA LEU A 86 0.40 -24.90 14.40
C LEU A 86 0.31 -24.30 15.81
N LYS A 87 0.74 -25.04 16.86
CA LYS A 87 0.76 -24.54 18.23
C LYS A 87 1.77 -23.42 18.44
N GLN A 88 2.97 -23.53 17.86
CA GLN A 88 3.97 -22.46 17.94
C GLN A 88 3.45 -21.16 17.31
N LEU A 89 2.66 -21.26 16.25
CA LEU A 89 2.07 -20.10 15.58
C LEU A 89 1.00 -19.42 16.47
N ASP A 90 0.19 -20.20 17.18
CA ASP A 90 -0.86 -19.70 18.09
C ASP A 90 -0.26 -19.00 19.34
N GLU A 91 0.86 -19.53 19.86
CA GLU A 91 1.62 -18.89 20.95
C GLU A 91 2.27 -17.56 20.55
N TRP A 92 2.65 -17.39 19.29
CA TRP A 92 3.23 -16.13 18.79
C TRP A 92 2.20 -15.01 18.63
N VAL A 93 0.94 -15.38 18.42
CA VAL A 93 -0.17 -14.43 18.18
C VAL A 93 -0.83 -13.98 19.49
N SER A 94 -0.63 -14.70 20.59
CA SER A 94 -1.12 -14.35 21.95
C SER A 94 -0.16 -13.41 22.69
#